data_AF-A0A4Q3BR95-F1
#
_entry.id   AF-A0A4Q3BR95-F1
#
_cell.length_a   1.000
_cell.length_b   1.000
_cell.length_c   1.000
_cell.angle_alpha   90.00
_cell.angle_beta   90.00
_cell.angle_gamma   90.00
#
_symmetry.space_group_name_H-M   'P 1'
#
loop_
_entity.id
_entity.type
_entity.pdbx_description
1 polymer ?
#
loop_
_entity_poly.entity_id
_entity_poly.type
_entity_poly.pdbx_seq_one_letter_code
_entity_poly.pdbx_strand_id
1 'polypeptide(L)'
;VLIADKMEHNYTYLSNIFSEVYNNTIEQFIIQCKIAKAKKMLKTPSISIRQIAATLRYSSAAHFSYQFKSITGITPTEYRKIKEKEAVKE
;
A
#
# COMPACT_ATOMS: atom_id res chain seq x y z
N VAL A 1 16.35 -5.89 8.19
CA VAL A 1 17.50 -5.68 7.30
C VAL A 1 16.97 -5.10 5.99
N LEU A 2 17.18 -3.81 5.78
CA LEU A 2 16.77 -3.07 4.58
C LEU A 2 17.68 -3.51 3.43
N ILE A 3 17.09 -3.78 2.26
CA ILE A 3 17.83 -4.17 1.05
C ILE A 3 18.80 -3.04 0.61
N ALA A 4 18.55 -1.81 1.06
CA ALA A 4 19.36 -0.63 0.77
C ALA A 4 20.80 -0.68 1.32
N ASP A 5 21.03 -1.23 2.53
CA ASP A 5 22.38 -1.29 3.15
C ASP A 5 23.38 -2.15 2.35
N LYS A 6 22.90 -3.05 1.49
CA LYS A 6 23.77 -3.86 0.61
C LYS A 6 24.04 -3.23 -0.75
N MET A 7 23.43 -2.08 -1.05
CA MET A 7 23.33 -1.53 -2.41
C MET A 7 23.57 -0.01 -2.45
N GLU A 8 24.37 0.55 -1.56
CA GLU A 8 24.56 2.01 -1.44
C GLU A 8 25.04 2.71 -2.74
N HIS A 9 25.73 2.00 -3.64
CA HIS A 9 26.08 2.52 -4.97
C HIS A 9 25.09 2.17 -6.10
N ASN A 10 24.20 1.20 -5.86
CA ASN A 10 23.25 0.70 -6.87
C ASN A 10 21.85 1.32 -6.69
N TYR A 11 21.46 1.78 -5.50
CA TYR A 11 20.11 2.32 -5.27
C TYR A 11 19.81 3.56 -6.12
N THR A 12 20.74 4.53 -6.22
CA THR A 12 20.57 5.72 -7.07
C THR A 12 20.47 5.34 -8.54
N TYR A 13 21.33 4.42 -8.99
CA TYR A 13 21.32 3.92 -10.37
C TYR A 13 20.02 3.16 -10.71
N LEU A 14 19.60 2.27 -9.82
CA LEU A 14 18.35 1.52 -9.92
C LEU A 14 17.14 2.47 -9.88
N SER A 15 17.16 3.48 -9.01
CA SER A 15 16.09 4.48 -8.91
C SER A 15 15.97 5.33 -10.17
N ASN A 16 17.10 5.71 -10.77
CA ASN A 16 17.13 6.46 -12.02
C ASN A 16 16.57 5.62 -13.17
N ILE A 17 17.07 4.40 -13.38
CA ILE A 17 16.56 3.48 -14.41
C ILE A 17 15.07 3.19 -14.20
N PHE A 18 14.67 2.93 -12.96
CA PHE A 18 13.27 2.62 -12.66
C PHE A 18 12.37 3.82 -12.95
N SER A 19 12.80 5.03 -12.60
CA SER A 19 12.05 6.25 -12.87
C SER A 19 11.98 6.57 -14.37
N GLU A 20 13.04 6.29 -15.14
CA GLU A 20 13.03 6.43 -16.60
C GLU A 20 12.08 5.43 -17.29
N VAL A 21 11.99 4.19 -16.80
CA VAL A 21 11.14 3.16 -17.41
C VAL A 21 9.67 3.28 -16.99
N TYR A 22 9.40 3.57 -15.72
CA TYR A 22 8.05 3.57 -15.15
C TYR A 22 7.47 4.96 -14.93
N ASN A 23 8.22 6.02 -15.27
CA ASN A 23 7.86 7.43 -15.06
C ASN A 23 7.41 7.72 -13.62
N ASN A 24 7.92 6.94 -12.66
CA ASN A 24 7.52 6.98 -11.26
C ASN A 24 8.66 6.45 -10.38
N THR A 25 8.77 6.94 -9.14
CA THR A 25 9.84 6.50 -8.24
C THR A 25 9.59 5.09 -7.71
N ILE A 26 10.66 4.37 -7.37
CA ILE A 26 10.58 3.04 -6.73
C ILE A 26 9.67 3.09 -5.49
N GLU A 27 9.80 4.15 -4.69
CA GLU A 27 8.97 4.34 -3.50
C GLU A 27 7.49 4.43 -3.84
N GLN A 28 7.11 5.28 -4.79
CA GLN A 28 5.73 5.42 -5.24
C GLN A 28 5.17 4.10 -5.79
N PHE A 29 5.98 3.37 -6.55
CA PHE A 29 5.59 2.05 -7.05
C PHE A 29 5.34 1.05 -5.91
N ILE A 30 6.24 0.99 -4.92
CA ILE A 30 6.06 0.14 -3.73
C ILE A 30 4.78 0.52 -2.99
N ILE A 31 4.50 1.81 -2.85
CA ILE A 31 3.27 2.29 -2.20
C ILE A 31 2.06 1.83 -3.01
N GLN A 32 2.05 1.97 -4.34
CA GLN A 32 0.94 1.48 -5.17
C GLN A 32 0.73 -0.03 -5.04
N CYS A 33 1.80 -0.84 -5.04
CA CYS A 33 1.71 -2.27 -4.80
C CYS A 33 1.12 -2.59 -3.41
N LYS A 34 1.55 -1.86 -2.37
CA LYS A 34 0.99 -2.00 -1.01
C LYS A 34 -0.50 -1.68 -0.98
N ILE A 35 -0.94 -0.61 -1.65
CA ILE A 35 -2.36 -0.24 -1.74
C ILE A 35 -3.17 -1.29 -2.50
N ALA A 36 -2.65 -1.80 -3.63
CA ALA A 36 -3.31 -2.87 -4.38
C ALA A 36 -3.50 -4.13 -3.52
N LYS A 37 -2.48 -4.52 -2.74
CA LYS A 37 -2.57 -5.62 -1.79
C LYS A 37 -3.56 -5.32 -0.66
N ALA A 38 -3.53 -4.10 -0.10
CA ALA A 38 -4.45 -3.66 0.94
C ALA A 38 -5.92 -3.77 0.49
N LYS A 39 -6.24 -3.32 -0.73
CA LYS A 39 -7.59 -3.45 -1.31
C LYS A 39 -8.08 -4.90 -1.35
N LYS A 40 -7.20 -5.84 -1.71
CA LYS A 40 -7.53 -7.28 -1.69
C LYS A 40 -7.80 -7.78 -0.26
N MET A 41 -6.97 -7.40 0.70
CA MET A 41 -7.13 -7.80 2.11
C MET A 41 -8.37 -7.18 2.76
N LEU A 42 -8.75 -5.96 2.38
CA LEU A 42 -9.91 -5.25 2.92
C LEU A 42 -11.25 -5.90 2.56
N LYS A 43 -11.30 -6.72 1.51
CA LYS A 43 -12.47 -7.52 1.13
C LYS A 43 -12.78 -8.64 2.13
N THR A 44 -11.80 -9.02 2.95
CA THR A 44 -11.97 -10.07 3.95
C THR A 44 -12.28 -9.43 5.31
N PRO A 45 -13.52 -9.49 5.81
CA PRO A 45 -13.93 -8.79 7.03
C PRO A 45 -13.23 -9.29 8.29
N SER A 46 -12.74 -10.55 8.30
CA SER A 46 -11.99 -11.11 9.43
C SER A 46 -10.62 -10.48 9.66
N ILE A 47 -10.08 -9.73 8.69
CA ILE A 47 -8.76 -9.10 8.82
C ILE A 47 -8.93 -7.65 9.31
N SER A 48 -8.42 -7.36 10.50
CA SER A 48 -8.48 -5.99 11.04
C SER A 48 -7.56 -5.02 10.28
N ILE A 49 -7.91 -3.73 10.25
CA ILE A 49 -7.09 -2.68 9.63
C ILE A 49 -5.69 -2.62 10.24
N ARG A 50 -5.58 -2.84 11.56
CA ARG A 50 -4.31 -2.90 12.28
C ARG A 50 -3.43 -4.06 11.79
N GLN A 51 -4.03 -5.21 11.52
CA GLN A 51 -3.32 -6.40 11.02
C GLN A 51 -2.89 -6.23 9.55
N ILE A 52 -3.71 -5.56 8.73
CA ILE A 52 -3.33 -5.15 7.37
C ILE A 52 -2.11 -4.22 7.42
N ALA A 53 -2.16 -3.19 8.26
CA ALA A 53 -1.05 -2.24 8.42
C ALA A 53 0.25 -2.94 8.84
N ALA A 54 0.18 -3.85 9.82
CA ALA A 54 1.33 -4.66 10.25
C ALA A 54 1.86 -5.55 9.12
N THR A 55 0.98 -6.22 8.37
CA THR A 55 1.36 -7.10 7.25
C THR A 55 2.05 -6.33 6.13
N LEU A 56 1.65 -5.09 5.88
CA LEU A 56 2.24 -4.20 4.88
C LEU A 56 3.44 -3.40 5.41
N ARG A 57 3.88 -3.70 6.63
CA ARG A 57 5.03 -3.07 7.32
C ARG A 57 4.90 -1.56 7.45
N TYR A 58 3.70 -1.07 7.79
CA TYR A 58 3.52 0.31 8.24
C TYR A 58 3.84 0.43 9.72
N SER A 59 4.40 1.57 10.11
CA SER A 59 4.72 1.90 11.51
C SER A 59 3.47 1.98 12.40
N SER A 60 2.32 2.35 11.83
CA SER A 60 1.05 2.39 12.56
C SER A 60 -0.14 2.21 11.62
N ALA A 61 -1.29 1.83 12.18
CA ALA A 61 -2.56 1.77 11.46
C ALA A 61 -3.00 3.16 10.97
N ALA A 62 -2.66 4.22 11.70
CA ALA A 62 -2.94 5.60 11.32
C ALA A 62 -2.15 6.01 10.08
N HIS A 63 -0.85 5.68 10.03
CA HIS A 63 0.00 5.95 8.87
C HIS A 63 -0.49 5.21 7.62
N PHE A 64 -0.83 3.93 7.76
CA PHE A 64 -1.47 3.16 6.68
C PHE A 64 -2.79 3.82 6.21
N SER A 65 -3.64 4.24 7.14
CA SER A 65 -4.95 4.82 6.81
C SER A 65 -4.82 6.15 6.07
N TYR A 66 -3.86 6.99 6.48
CA TYR A 66 -3.53 8.24 5.79
C TYR A 66 -3.02 7.97 4.36
N GLN A 67 -2.04 7.08 4.21
CA GLN A 67 -1.49 6.73 2.89
C GLN A 67 -2.54 6.13 1.97
N PHE A 68 -3.39 5.24 2.49
CA PHE A 68 -4.47 4.61 1.73
C PHE A 68 -5.49 5.65 1.26
N LYS A 69 -5.87 6.59 2.14
CA LYS A 69 -6.77 7.69 1.77
C LYS A 69 -6.16 8.62 0.72
N SER A 70 -4.89 8.98 0.88
CA SER A 70 -4.18 9.84 -0.08
C SER A 70 -4.21 9.27 -1.50
N ILE A 71 -4.15 7.95 -1.66
CA ILE A 71 -4.10 7.29 -2.97
C ILE A 71 -5.48 6.90 -3.50
N THR A 72 -6.40 6.50 -2.62
CA THR A 72 -7.71 5.97 -3.04
C THR A 72 -8.85 6.97 -2.90
N GLY A 73 -8.61 8.13 -2.28
CA GLY A 73 -9.61 9.16 -1.97
C GLY A 73 -10.42 8.88 -0.70
N ILE A 74 -10.43 7.65 -0.18
CA ILE A 74 -11.26 7.22 0.95
C ILE A 74 -10.46 6.40 1.97
N THR A 75 -10.92 6.36 3.22
CA THR A 75 -10.26 5.58 4.27
C THR A 75 -10.43 4.07 4.06
N PRO A 76 -9.55 3.23 4.63
CA PRO A 76 -9.69 1.77 4.58
C PRO A 76 -11.04 1.29 5.13
N THR A 77 -11.55 1.95 6.18
CA THR A 77 -12.84 1.65 6.80
C THR A 77 -14.00 1.97 5.86
N GLU A 78 -13.98 3.13 5.21
CA GLU A 78 -14.99 3.50 4.19
C GLU A 78 -14.95 2.55 3.01
N TYR A 79 -13.76 2.21 2.52
CA TYR A 79 -13.57 1.25 1.44
C TYR A 79 -14.21 -0.10 1.77
N ARG A 80 -13.99 -0.62 2.99
CA ARG A 80 -14.60 -1.86 3.46
C ARG A 80 -16.12 -1.77 3.47
N LYS A 81 -16.69 -0.72 4.07
CA LYS A 81 -18.15 -0.52 4.13
C LYS A 81 -18.80 -0.48 2.75
N ILE A 82 -18.13 0.15 1.77
CA ILE A 82 -18.62 0.20 0.39
C ILE A 82 -18.63 -1.21 -0.22
N LYS A 83 -17.57 -1.99 -0.02
CA LYS A 83 -17.48 -3.36 -0.55
C LYS A 83 -18.43 -4.34 0.14
N GLU A 84 -18.70 -4.17 1.42
CA GLU A 84 -19.74 -4.94 2.13
C GLU A 84 -21.13 -4.64 1.56
N LYS A 85 -21.45 -3.37 1.26
CA LYS A 85 -22.74 -3.00 0.65
C LYS A 85 -22.91 -3.48 -0.79
N GLU A 86 -21.82 -3.59 -1.55
CA GLU A 86 -21.85 -4.18 -2.90
C GLU A 86 -22.14 -5.68 -2.86
N ALA A 87 -21.51 -6.43 -1.94
CA ALA A 87 -21.67 -7.88 -1.83
C ALA A 87 -23.05 -8.35 -1.33
N VAL A 88 -23.87 -7.45 -0.75
CA VAL A 88 -25.24 -7.77 -0.26
C VAL A 88 -26.31 -7.49 -1.34
N LYS A 89 -25.93 -6.85 -2.46
CA LYS A 89 -26.85 -6.53 -3.56
C LYS A 89 -26.88 -7.60 -4.67
N GLU A 90 -26.07 -8.64 -4.54
CA GLU A 90 -25.92 -9.77 -5.47
C GLU A 90 -26.52 -11.02 -4.82
#